data_AF-Q4C334-F1
#
_entry.id   AF-Q4C334-F1
#
_cell.length_a   1.000
_cell.length_b   1.000
_cell.length_c   1.000
_cell.angle_alpha   90.00
_cell.angle_beta   90.00
_cell.angle_gamma   90.00
#
_symmetry.space_group_name_H-M   'P 1'
#
loop_
_entity.id
_entity.type
_entity.pdbx_description
1 polymer ?
#
loop_
_entity_poly.entity_id
_entity_poly.type
_entity_poly.pdbx_seq_one_letter_code
_entity_poly.pdbx_strand_id
1 'polypeptide(L)'
;MAPSLIPHDEINQLLQEPLNIDDRQQVLGFTIDGETSKDLDDALWIEPNQSGVIISVHIADVTALVPPNSQLEQQAFSRVETRYLATSNNPMFPRQLSEDKLSLLEDKPRWTVTIRITLDEAANIKKTQLLSTHLNSIKKFSYVSADKTLNDPSQPLFQVLRYCELWAQKLALKRQKGGAFGQSTIAGVSLDEEGRLIETPLYHSQKIIQEFMVLANTAVASLAEEHRLPILYRNHTASAIAPESKLLIETLNNLGLPELVRQRLQSWLNPATYSPALVGHFAMSVGAYTHFTSPIRRFADYINHRVLKAVFIEQKESPYTVEELQAIAKHINDKRQEIKEKRNEHFREERLAKTVTILNKKANITTLSDKEFSQIIKDSLKVSKLDKLVPEAQQRLENRTLKPSDLYYLVFGEYENPDNRTLIKDELLNHLKEQPTLATQILQIAATIGQTTVDYLDKKMTSGKFAFWTVFDEKTTSQPSIASNKQTARHQSNCNWLQGKLEDKLQEVTAIDQTALNDKIIEESPVSAPATVVNEEPLDLSTVSSEAINNPIAYLHTTLQRLKLKNPVYSYNKIDDQWRCCCQVQWLDEILIETEALGQNKKEGKTQASLKAIIELENYVVNEEFPIE
;
A
#
# COMPACT_ATOMS: atom_id res chain seq x y z
N MET A 1 30.31 -8.36 -20.87
CA MET A 1 31.41 -9.34 -20.67
C MET A 1 30.77 -10.70 -20.44
N ALA A 2 31.22 -11.72 -21.17
CA ALA A 2 30.70 -13.09 -21.02
C ALA A 2 30.83 -13.56 -19.56
N PRO A 3 29.88 -14.33 -19.01
CA PRO A 3 30.10 -14.93 -17.70
C PRO A 3 31.28 -15.89 -17.84
N SER A 4 32.33 -15.69 -17.03
CA SER A 4 33.39 -16.66 -16.89
C SER A 4 32.73 -18.00 -16.57
N LEU A 5 32.76 -18.92 -17.53
CA LEU A 5 32.40 -20.30 -17.32
C LEU A 5 33.29 -20.78 -16.18
N ILE A 6 32.68 -21.11 -15.04
CA ILE A 6 33.36 -21.90 -14.01
C ILE A 6 33.92 -23.12 -14.76
N PRO A 7 35.22 -23.45 -14.65
CA PRO A 7 35.77 -24.65 -15.21
C PRO A 7 34.88 -25.80 -14.77
N HIS A 8 34.35 -26.56 -15.72
CA HIS A 8 33.52 -27.73 -15.43
C HIS A 8 34.20 -28.64 -14.40
N ASP A 9 35.53 -28.61 -14.35
CA ASP A 9 36.41 -29.35 -13.45
C ASP A 9 36.15 -29.09 -11.96
N GLU A 10 35.96 -27.83 -11.51
CA GLU A 10 35.72 -27.51 -10.08
C GLU A 10 34.37 -28.08 -9.60
N ILE A 11 33.34 -27.93 -10.44
CA ILE A 11 32.01 -28.46 -10.16
C ILE A 11 32.03 -29.99 -10.21
N ASN A 12 32.68 -30.59 -11.22
CA ASN A 12 32.77 -32.04 -11.36
C ASN A 12 33.53 -32.68 -10.19
N GLN A 13 34.61 -32.06 -9.73
CA GLN A 13 35.33 -32.51 -8.55
C GLN A 13 34.42 -32.49 -7.32
N LEU A 14 33.74 -31.35 -7.07
CA LEU A 14 32.79 -31.26 -5.97
C LEU A 14 31.70 -32.31 -6.08
N LEU A 15 31.14 -32.60 -7.26
CA LEU A 15 30.07 -33.60 -7.40
C LEU A 15 30.54 -35.04 -7.16
N GLN A 16 31.81 -35.35 -7.46
CA GLN A 16 32.37 -36.69 -7.31
C GLN A 16 32.86 -36.97 -5.88
N GLU A 17 33.27 -35.95 -5.14
CA GLU A 17 33.75 -36.11 -3.77
C GLU A 17 32.60 -36.51 -2.82
N PRO A 18 32.66 -37.67 -2.16
CA PRO A 18 31.64 -38.08 -1.20
C PRO A 18 31.61 -37.11 -0.01
N LEU A 19 30.42 -36.80 0.49
CA LEU A 19 30.28 -36.01 1.71
C LEU A 19 30.69 -36.88 2.90
N ASN A 20 31.77 -36.50 3.59
CA ASN A 20 32.08 -37.08 4.89
C ASN A 20 31.10 -36.54 5.94
N ILE A 21 30.12 -37.36 6.33
CA ILE A 21 29.07 -36.98 7.28
C ILE A 21 29.36 -37.39 8.72
N ASP A 22 30.39 -38.22 8.94
CA ASP A 22 30.67 -38.85 10.23
C ASP A 22 31.06 -37.82 11.31
N ASP A 23 31.60 -36.67 10.88
CA ASP A 23 31.98 -35.57 11.78
C ASP A 23 30.79 -34.71 12.25
N ARG A 24 29.56 -35.00 11.80
CA ARG A 24 28.37 -34.22 12.13
C ARG A 24 27.28 -35.10 12.68
N GLN A 25 26.59 -34.64 13.72
CA GLN A 25 25.45 -35.35 14.29
C GLN A 25 24.31 -35.47 13.26
N GLN A 26 23.74 -36.67 13.14
CA GLN A 26 22.53 -36.89 12.35
C GLN A 26 21.31 -36.26 13.04
N VAL A 27 20.49 -35.56 12.27
CA VAL A 27 19.19 -35.02 12.70
C VAL A 27 18.04 -35.63 11.89
N LEU A 28 16.85 -35.66 12.49
CA LEU A 28 15.60 -36.03 11.82
C LEU A 28 14.97 -34.78 11.20
N GLY A 29 14.34 -34.93 10.04
CA GLY A 29 13.63 -33.83 9.40
C GLY A 29 13.06 -34.20 8.04
N PHE A 30 12.13 -33.40 7.56
CA PHE A 30 11.50 -33.50 6.24
C PHE A 30 11.46 -32.13 5.56
N THR A 31 11.36 -32.09 4.23
CA THR A 31 11.22 -30.86 3.44
C THR A 31 9.77 -30.66 2.99
N ILE A 32 9.34 -29.40 2.81
CA ILE A 32 8.04 -29.07 2.20
C ILE A 32 8.22 -27.90 1.23
N ASP A 33 8.00 -28.17 -0.05
CA ASP A 33 8.26 -27.19 -1.11
C ASP A 33 7.17 -27.22 -2.20
N GLY A 34 7.35 -26.39 -3.23
CA GLY A 34 6.60 -26.53 -4.47
C GLY A 34 6.85 -27.88 -5.14
N GLU A 35 5.84 -28.41 -5.85
CA GLU A 35 5.93 -29.75 -6.47
C GLU A 35 7.10 -29.88 -7.46
N THR A 36 7.44 -28.79 -8.17
CA THR A 36 8.54 -28.73 -9.12
C THR A 36 9.87 -28.28 -8.51
N SER A 37 9.91 -27.95 -7.22
CA SER A 37 11.13 -27.45 -6.56
C SER A 37 12.19 -28.53 -6.49
N LYS A 38 13.44 -28.13 -6.75
CA LYS A 38 14.61 -29.02 -6.71
C LYS A 38 15.74 -28.47 -5.84
N ASP A 39 15.79 -27.16 -5.66
CA ASP A 39 16.67 -26.38 -4.80
C ASP A 39 16.09 -26.26 -3.38
N LEU A 40 16.07 -27.37 -2.63
CA LEU A 40 15.47 -27.42 -1.29
C LEU A 40 16.49 -26.90 -0.27
N ASP A 41 16.28 -25.68 0.22
CA ASP A 41 17.16 -25.00 1.18
C ASP A 41 16.93 -25.50 2.62
N ASP A 42 15.69 -25.78 2.99
CA ASP A 42 15.25 -25.97 4.37
C ASP A 42 14.50 -27.27 4.60
N ALA A 43 14.67 -27.83 5.81
CA ALA A 43 13.91 -28.95 6.34
C ALA A 43 13.52 -28.69 7.79
N LEU A 44 12.46 -29.36 8.24
CA LEU A 44 11.84 -29.11 9.54
C LEU A 44 11.74 -30.36 10.40
N TRP A 45 11.85 -30.14 11.71
CA TRP A 45 11.45 -31.09 12.73
C TRP A 45 10.90 -30.37 13.96
N ILE A 46 9.98 -31.02 14.68
CA ILE A 46 9.36 -30.46 15.87
C ILE A 46 9.18 -31.54 16.94
N GLU A 47 9.51 -31.20 18.19
CA GLU A 47 9.41 -32.11 19.33
C GLU A 47 8.86 -31.38 20.58
N PRO A 48 8.02 -32.03 21.40
CA PRO A 48 7.54 -31.43 22.64
C PRO A 48 8.69 -31.20 23.63
N ASN A 49 8.56 -30.15 24.44
CA ASN A 49 9.46 -29.85 25.55
C ASN A 49 8.65 -29.64 26.83
N GLN A 50 9.26 -29.77 28.01
CA GLN A 50 8.60 -29.80 29.33
C GLN A 50 7.43 -28.80 29.48
N SER A 51 7.60 -27.56 29.02
CA SER A 51 6.57 -26.51 28.98
C SER A 51 6.61 -25.71 27.67
N GLY A 52 6.55 -26.42 26.54
CA GLY A 52 6.48 -25.80 25.21
C GLY A 52 6.93 -26.73 24.09
N VAL A 53 7.81 -26.24 23.21
CA VAL A 53 8.26 -26.99 22.03
C VAL A 53 9.71 -26.68 21.68
N ILE A 54 10.36 -27.62 21.00
CA ILE A 54 11.60 -27.37 20.28
C ILE A 54 11.31 -27.50 18.79
N ILE A 55 11.56 -26.42 18.05
CA ILE A 55 11.50 -26.40 16.59
C ILE A 55 12.93 -26.42 16.08
N SER A 56 13.24 -27.38 15.21
CA SER A 56 14.50 -27.47 14.51
C SER A 56 14.29 -27.11 13.04
N VAL A 57 15.06 -26.14 12.56
CA VAL A 57 15.11 -25.74 11.16
C VAL A 57 16.49 -26.07 10.62
N HIS A 58 16.56 -27.01 9.69
CA HIS A 58 17.80 -27.50 9.10
C HIS A 58 18.01 -26.81 7.76
N ILE A 59 19.06 -26.01 7.63
CA ILE A 59 19.34 -25.27 6.40
C ILE A 59 20.56 -25.89 5.71
N ALA A 60 20.52 -26.06 4.39
CA ALA A 60 21.65 -26.54 3.60
C ALA A 60 22.94 -25.76 3.90
N ASP A 61 24.02 -26.47 4.25
CA ASP A 61 25.31 -25.86 4.58
C ASP A 61 26.13 -25.57 3.33
N VAL A 62 25.76 -24.50 2.61
CA VAL A 62 26.44 -24.07 1.39
C VAL A 62 27.91 -23.71 1.66
N THR A 63 28.20 -23.13 2.82
CA THR A 63 29.54 -22.67 3.21
C THR A 63 30.54 -23.82 3.41
N ALA A 64 30.07 -25.06 3.60
CA ALA A 64 30.94 -26.22 3.68
C ALA A 64 31.41 -26.74 2.31
N LEU A 65 30.68 -26.42 1.23
CA LEU A 65 31.04 -26.80 -0.14
C LEU A 65 31.60 -25.65 -0.98
N VAL A 66 31.23 -24.42 -0.65
CA VAL A 66 31.67 -23.21 -1.35
C VAL A 66 32.60 -22.43 -0.41
N PRO A 67 33.92 -22.59 -0.54
CA PRO A 67 34.86 -21.90 0.33
C PRO A 67 35.03 -20.41 -0.08
N PRO A 68 35.57 -19.59 0.84
CA PRO A 68 35.91 -18.20 0.57
C PRO A 68 36.83 -18.05 -0.65
N ASN A 69 36.63 -16.99 -1.42
CA ASN A 69 37.40 -16.62 -2.61
C ASN A 69 37.36 -17.64 -3.77
N SER A 70 36.52 -18.69 -3.67
CA SER A 70 36.28 -19.64 -4.77
C SER A 70 35.59 -18.97 -5.97
N GLN A 71 35.68 -19.59 -7.14
CA GLN A 71 34.98 -19.08 -8.32
C GLN A 71 33.46 -19.15 -8.16
N LEU A 72 32.98 -20.16 -7.43
CA LEU A 72 31.58 -20.31 -7.05
C LEU A 72 31.10 -19.14 -6.18
N GLU A 73 31.89 -18.72 -5.19
CA GLU A 73 31.56 -17.54 -4.37
C GLU A 73 31.55 -16.26 -5.21
N GLN A 74 32.57 -16.05 -6.06
CA GLN A 74 32.63 -14.87 -6.93
C GLN A 74 31.42 -14.79 -7.88
N GLN A 75 30.99 -15.95 -8.41
CA GLN A 75 29.78 -16.02 -9.22
C GLN A 75 28.54 -15.68 -8.39
N ALA A 76 28.38 -16.26 -7.20
CA ALA A 76 27.26 -15.98 -6.32
C ALA A 76 27.21 -14.50 -5.90
N PHE A 77 28.36 -13.90 -5.58
CA PHE A 77 28.51 -12.46 -5.31
C PHE A 77 28.07 -11.61 -6.51
N SER A 78 28.43 -11.99 -7.73
CA SER A 78 28.02 -11.25 -8.95
C SER A 78 26.51 -11.33 -9.22
N ARG A 79 25.87 -12.46 -8.85
CA ARG A 79 24.44 -12.72 -9.09
C ARG A 79 23.56 -12.21 -7.96
N VAL A 80 24.06 -12.20 -6.73
CA VAL A 80 23.41 -11.83 -5.46
C VAL A 80 22.25 -12.75 -5.05
N GLU A 81 21.42 -13.18 -5.99
CA GLU A 81 20.29 -14.06 -5.75
C GLU A 81 19.92 -14.89 -6.99
N THR A 82 19.19 -15.99 -6.79
CA THR A 82 18.53 -16.72 -7.87
C THR A 82 17.39 -15.86 -8.43
N ARG A 83 17.33 -15.71 -9.76
CA ARG A 83 16.26 -14.97 -10.42
C ARG A 83 15.19 -15.93 -10.92
N TYR A 84 13.96 -15.77 -10.47
CA TYR A 84 12.81 -16.54 -10.98
C TYR A 84 12.12 -15.74 -12.09
N LEU A 85 12.10 -16.29 -13.29
CA LEU A 85 11.39 -15.79 -14.47
C LEU A 85 10.07 -16.57 -14.62
N ALA A 86 9.17 -16.10 -15.49
CA ALA A 86 7.85 -16.71 -15.67
C ALA A 86 7.89 -18.19 -16.07
N THR A 87 8.92 -18.63 -16.79
CA THR A 87 9.05 -20.00 -17.33
C THR A 87 10.33 -20.70 -16.96
N SER A 88 11.26 -20.03 -16.26
CA SER A 88 12.56 -20.59 -15.89
C SER A 88 13.12 -19.84 -14.69
N ASN A 89 14.21 -20.36 -14.12
CA ASN A 89 15.00 -19.63 -13.15
C ASN A 89 16.45 -19.48 -13.65
N ASN A 90 17.15 -18.47 -13.16
CA ASN A 90 18.59 -18.30 -13.29
C ASN A 90 19.21 -18.43 -11.89
N PRO A 91 19.61 -19.65 -11.49
CA PRO A 91 20.13 -19.97 -10.16
C PRO A 91 21.35 -19.12 -9.75
N MET A 92 21.51 -18.85 -8.46
CA MET A 92 22.70 -18.18 -7.93
C MET A 92 23.95 -19.07 -8.06
N PHE A 93 23.81 -20.35 -7.74
CA PHE A 93 24.82 -21.39 -7.95
C PHE A 93 24.46 -22.30 -9.13
N PRO A 94 25.43 -22.95 -9.79
CA PRO A 94 25.18 -23.92 -10.86
C PRO A 94 24.12 -24.97 -10.47
N ARG A 95 23.26 -25.38 -11.40
CA ARG A 95 22.14 -26.31 -11.14
C ARG A 95 22.62 -27.63 -10.57
N GLN A 96 23.75 -28.13 -11.04
CA GLN A 96 24.32 -29.39 -10.57
C GLN A 96 24.63 -29.33 -9.06
N LEU A 97 24.95 -28.15 -8.54
CA LEU A 97 25.19 -27.95 -7.11
C LEU A 97 23.89 -27.63 -6.37
N SER A 98 23.13 -26.64 -6.84
CA SER A 98 21.93 -26.13 -6.17
C SER A 98 20.76 -27.13 -6.15
N GLU A 99 20.57 -27.91 -7.22
CA GLU A 99 19.45 -28.85 -7.37
C GLU A 99 19.83 -30.31 -7.02
N ASP A 100 21.08 -30.57 -6.64
CA ASP A 100 21.53 -31.91 -6.21
C ASP A 100 22.39 -31.87 -4.95
N LYS A 101 23.69 -31.55 -5.04
CA LYS A 101 24.62 -31.76 -3.91
C LYS A 101 24.31 -30.91 -2.66
N LEU A 102 23.73 -29.72 -2.84
CA LEU A 102 23.31 -28.84 -1.76
C LEU A 102 21.86 -29.11 -1.30
N SER A 103 20.99 -29.44 -2.24
CA SER A 103 19.56 -29.64 -1.98
C SER A 103 19.31 -30.77 -0.99
N LEU A 104 18.43 -30.51 -0.02
CA LEU A 104 17.99 -31.45 1.02
C LEU A 104 17.03 -32.53 0.49
N LEU A 105 17.47 -33.27 -0.52
CA LEU A 105 16.70 -34.32 -1.20
C LEU A 105 16.36 -35.50 -0.25
N GLU A 106 15.20 -36.12 -0.48
CA GLU A 106 14.76 -37.34 0.23
C GLU A 106 15.81 -38.45 0.11
N ASP A 107 16.09 -39.13 1.21
CA ASP A 107 17.02 -40.26 1.33
C ASP A 107 18.47 -39.99 0.87
N LYS A 108 18.87 -38.71 0.76
CA LYS A 108 20.26 -38.33 0.49
C LYS A 108 20.85 -37.58 1.69
N PRO A 109 21.99 -38.04 2.24
CA PRO A 109 22.65 -37.32 3.33
C PRO A 109 23.19 -35.96 2.84
N ARG A 110 22.91 -34.91 3.61
CA ARG A 110 23.32 -33.53 3.33
C ARG A 110 23.82 -32.84 4.59
N TRP A 111 24.86 -32.04 4.44
CA TRP A 111 25.33 -31.16 5.52
C TRP A 111 24.36 -30.02 5.73
N THR A 112 24.06 -29.75 6.99
CA THR A 112 23.14 -28.70 7.39
C THR A 112 23.72 -27.85 8.51
N VAL A 113 23.28 -26.60 8.55
CA VAL A 113 23.33 -25.75 9.74
C VAL A 113 21.94 -25.80 10.37
N THR A 114 21.84 -26.41 11.54
CA THR A 114 20.57 -26.54 12.26
C THR A 114 20.40 -25.40 13.24
N ILE A 115 19.27 -24.69 13.15
CA ILE A 115 18.79 -23.76 14.16
C ILE A 115 17.82 -24.52 15.06
N ARG A 116 18.20 -24.76 16.32
CA ARG A 116 17.34 -25.39 17.33
C ARG A 116 16.77 -24.31 18.25
N ILE A 117 15.45 -24.15 18.24
CA ILE A 117 14.73 -23.04 18.88
C ILE A 117 13.79 -23.61 19.93
N THR A 118 14.07 -23.31 21.20
CA THR A 118 13.18 -23.68 22.32
C THR A 118 12.17 -22.57 22.55
N LEU A 119 10.89 -22.90 22.47
CA LEU A 119 9.77 -22.01 22.78
C LEU A 119 9.07 -22.44 24.06
N ASP A 120 8.56 -21.46 24.82
CA ASP A 120 7.60 -21.72 25.90
C ASP A 120 6.15 -21.84 25.38
N GLU A 121 5.22 -22.16 26.27
CA GLU A 121 3.77 -22.19 25.98
C GLU A 121 3.17 -20.87 25.49
N ALA A 122 3.86 -19.73 25.58
CA ALA A 122 3.42 -18.47 24.98
C ALA A 122 4.16 -18.17 23.66
N ALA A 123 4.83 -19.18 23.10
CA ALA A 123 5.66 -19.08 21.90
C ALA A 123 6.77 -18.01 22.01
N ASN A 124 7.28 -17.75 23.21
CA ASN A 124 8.46 -16.92 23.41
C ASN A 124 9.71 -17.78 23.20
N ILE A 125 10.67 -17.25 22.46
CA ILE A 125 11.99 -17.86 22.32
C ILE A 125 12.67 -17.83 23.69
N LYS A 126 13.05 -19.01 24.19
CA LYS A 126 13.84 -19.19 25.43
C LYS A 126 15.29 -19.51 25.15
N LYS A 127 15.56 -20.17 24.02
CA LYS A 127 16.91 -20.57 23.63
C LYS A 127 16.99 -20.72 22.12
N THR A 128 18.08 -20.22 21.55
CA THR A 128 18.49 -20.46 20.16
C THR A 128 19.85 -21.13 20.17
N GLN A 129 20.01 -22.21 19.42
CA GLN A 129 21.31 -22.88 19.24
C GLN A 129 21.57 -23.12 17.76
N LEU A 130 22.81 -22.88 17.33
CA LEU A 130 23.30 -23.25 16.01
C LEU A 130 24.17 -24.50 16.12
N LEU A 131 23.93 -25.48 15.26
CA LEU A 131 24.62 -26.77 15.27
C LEU A 131 25.07 -27.13 13.85
N SER A 132 26.27 -27.70 13.73
CA SER A 132 26.73 -28.34 12.50
C SER A 132 26.23 -29.78 12.51
N THR A 133 25.36 -30.11 11.56
CA THR A 133 24.64 -31.38 11.53
C THR A 133 24.67 -31.98 10.13
N HIS A 134 24.22 -33.22 10.00
CA HIS A 134 23.82 -33.75 8.71
C HIS A 134 22.37 -34.26 8.79
N LEU A 135 21.64 -34.11 7.70
CA LEU A 135 20.26 -34.55 7.55
C LEU A 135 20.22 -35.63 6.48
N ASN A 136 19.52 -36.72 6.77
CA ASN A 136 18.95 -37.57 5.74
C ASN A 136 17.44 -37.32 5.73
N SER A 137 16.94 -36.57 4.74
CA SER A 137 15.54 -36.14 4.75
C SER A 137 14.64 -37.37 4.61
N ILE A 138 13.80 -37.61 5.62
CA ILE A 138 12.94 -38.80 5.65
C ILE A 138 11.75 -38.69 4.69
N LYS A 139 11.46 -37.47 4.23
CA LYS A 139 10.39 -37.19 3.29
C LYS A 139 10.59 -35.84 2.59
N LYS A 140 10.38 -35.82 1.27
CA LYS A 140 10.12 -34.62 0.47
C LYS A 140 8.62 -34.49 0.26
N PHE A 141 8.00 -33.52 0.93
CA PHE A 141 6.63 -33.15 0.66
C PHE A 141 6.56 -32.05 -0.42
N SER A 142 5.53 -32.14 -1.26
CA SER A 142 4.99 -30.94 -1.90
C SER A 142 3.97 -30.30 -0.97
N TYR A 143 3.63 -29.03 -1.16
CA TYR A 143 2.52 -28.42 -0.41
C TYR A 143 1.22 -29.24 -0.49
N VAL A 144 0.94 -29.80 -1.66
CA VAL A 144 -0.22 -30.68 -1.88
C VAL A 144 -0.14 -31.96 -1.05
N SER A 145 1.01 -32.64 -1.03
CA SER A 145 1.14 -33.89 -0.30
C SER A 145 1.21 -33.68 1.21
N ALA A 146 1.82 -32.58 1.69
CA ALA A 146 1.79 -32.21 3.09
C ALA A 146 0.35 -31.91 3.57
N ASP A 147 -0.44 -31.18 2.79
CA ASP A 147 -1.85 -30.91 3.12
C ASP A 147 -2.70 -32.18 3.08
N LYS A 148 -2.44 -33.10 2.14
CA LYS A 148 -3.07 -34.43 2.16
C LYS A 148 -2.75 -35.16 3.46
N THR A 149 -1.48 -35.17 3.89
CA THR A 149 -1.08 -35.75 5.17
C THR A 149 -1.75 -35.07 6.34
N LEU A 150 -1.85 -33.73 6.37
CA LEU A 150 -2.55 -32.98 7.43
C LEU A 150 -4.02 -33.35 7.61
N ASN A 151 -4.66 -33.92 6.57
CA ASN A 151 -6.09 -34.27 6.54
C ASN A 151 -6.36 -35.78 6.69
N ASP A 152 -5.34 -36.61 6.83
CA ASP A 152 -5.48 -38.07 6.92
C ASP A 152 -4.67 -38.62 8.11
N PRO A 153 -5.32 -38.93 9.24
CA PRO A 153 -4.67 -39.47 10.43
C PRO A 153 -3.92 -40.79 10.24
N SER A 154 -4.17 -41.51 9.14
CA SER A 154 -3.48 -42.77 8.84
C SER A 154 -2.09 -42.56 8.20
N GLN A 155 -1.82 -41.35 7.70
CA GLN A 155 -0.56 -41.06 7.01
C GLN A 155 0.62 -41.01 7.99
N PRO A 156 1.80 -41.54 7.58
CA PRO A 156 3.04 -41.31 8.30
C PRO A 156 3.29 -39.80 8.46
N LEU A 157 3.83 -39.40 9.61
CA LEU A 157 4.10 -38.00 9.97
C LEU A 157 2.87 -37.09 10.17
N PHE A 158 1.63 -37.61 10.13
CA PHE A 158 0.42 -36.85 10.46
C PHE A 158 0.57 -36.08 11.78
N GLN A 159 0.95 -36.76 12.86
CA GLN A 159 1.06 -36.14 14.18
C GLN A 159 2.10 -35.00 14.21
N VAL A 160 3.24 -35.20 13.53
CA VAL A 160 4.32 -34.19 13.48
C VAL A 160 3.87 -32.98 12.67
N LEU A 161 3.24 -33.18 11.50
CA LEU A 161 2.73 -32.08 10.68
C LEU A 161 1.57 -31.33 11.36
N ARG A 162 0.65 -32.02 12.03
CA ARG A 162 -0.39 -31.39 12.86
C ARG A 162 0.23 -30.55 13.98
N TYR A 163 1.34 -31.02 14.56
CA TYR A 163 2.04 -30.28 15.60
C TYR A 163 2.77 -29.05 15.04
N CYS A 164 3.37 -29.15 13.86
CA CYS A 164 3.89 -28.01 13.11
C CYS A 164 2.78 -26.98 12.84
N GLU A 165 1.61 -27.42 12.36
CA GLU A 165 0.48 -26.54 12.06
C GLU A 165 0.01 -25.77 13.30
N LEU A 166 -0.16 -26.46 14.43
CA LEU A 166 -0.56 -25.85 15.69
C LEU A 166 0.39 -24.72 16.11
N TRP A 167 1.70 -24.98 16.07
CA TRP A 167 2.70 -23.97 16.48
C TRP A 167 2.84 -22.85 15.45
N ALA A 168 2.72 -23.13 14.16
CA ALA A 168 2.70 -22.10 13.12
C ALA A 168 1.51 -21.14 13.31
N GLN A 169 0.32 -21.66 13.58
CA GLN A 169 -0.86 -20.82 13.88
C GLN A 169 -0.65 -19.96 15.12
N LYS A 170 -0.05 -20.52 16.17
CA LYS A 170 0.25 -19.79 17.41
C LYS A 170 1.27 -18.67 17.21
N LEU A 171 2.31 -18.93 16.42
CA LEU A 171 3.31 -17.94 16.02
C LEU A 171 2.68 -16.81 15.20
N ALA A 172 1.87 -17.15 14.19
CA ALA A 172 1.16 -16.19 13.35
C ALA A 172 0.25 -15.27 14.18
N LEU A 173 -0.57 -15.84 15.08
CA LEU A 173 -1.45 -15.08 15.97
C LEU A 173 -0.68 -14.14 16.88
N LYS A 174 0.45 -14.60 17.44
CA LYS A 174 1.31 -13.77 18.29
C LYS A 174 1.89 -12.59 17.51
N ARG A 175 2.40 -12.84 16.31
CA ARG A 175 3.01 -11.86 15.42
C ARG A 175 1.99 -10.80 14.99
N GLN A 176 0.77 -11.23 14.62
CA GLN A 176 -0.34 -10.34 14.28
C GLN A 176 -0.77 -9.48 15.47
N LYS A 177 -0.88 -10.05 16.68
CA LYS A 177 -1.16 -9.28 17.92
C LYS A 177 -0.06 -8.25 18.22
N GLY A 178 1.18 -8.57 17.85
CA GLY A 178 2.33 -7.66 17.91
C GLY A 178 2.31 -6.55 16.85
N GLY A 179 1.30 -6.49 15.97
CA GLY A 179 1.19 -5.47 14.93
C GLY A 179 1.92 -5.81 13.63
N ALA A 180 2.35 -7.06 13.44
CA ALA A 180 2.91 -7.48 12.16
C ALA A 180 1.83 -7.62 11.09
N PHE A 181 2.18 -7.26 9.87
CA PHE A 181 1.32 -7.38 8.69
C PHE A 181 2.01 -8.07 7.50
N GLY A 182 3.34 -8.17 7.50
CA GLY A 182 4.07 -9.01 6.55
C GLY A 182 3.66 -10.48 6.71
N GLN A 183 3.77 -11.28 5.65
CA GLN A 183 3.34 -12.68 5.63
C GLN A 183 1.92 -12.88 6.21
N SER A 184 1.00 -11.95 5.94
CA SER A 184 -0.39 -11.98 6.43
C SER A 184 -1.36 -11.66 5.31
N THR A 185 -2.64 -11.94 5.52
CA THR A 185 -3.72 -11.54 4.59
C THR A 185 -4.52 -10.39 5.21
N ILE A 186 -4.60 -9.28 4.48
CA ILE A 186 -5.23 -8.02 4.94
C ILE A 186 -6.16 -7.55 3.84
N ALA A 187 -7.42 -7.28 4.20
CA ALA A 187 -8.45 -6.85 3.24
C ALA A 187 -8.53 -7.74 1.97
N GLY A 188 -8.36 -9.05 2.14
CA GLY A 188 -8.39 -10.02 1.04
C GLY A 188 -7.11 -10.08 0.17
N VAL A 189 -6.04 -9.37 0.55
CA VAL A 189 -4.76 -9.42 -0.15
C VAL A 189 -3.67 -10.02 0.73
N SER A 190 -2.91 -10.97 0.18
CA SER A 190 -1.80 -11.61 0.89
C SER A 190 -0.48 -10.88 0.64
N LEU A 191 0.33 -10.78 1.69
CA LEU A 191 1.60 -10.04 1.69
C LEU A 191 2.79 -10.96 1.97
N ASP A 192 3.96 -10.66 1.41
CA ASP A 192 5.24 -11.24 1.82
C ASP A 192 5.80 -10.55 3.09
N GLU A 193 6.99 -10.94 3.53
CA GLU A 193 7.64 -10.38 4.72
C GLU A 193 7.90 -8.87 4.62
N GLU A 194 8.06 -8.34 3.40
CA GLU A 194 8.32 -6.93 3.13
C GLU A 194 7.02 -6.12 2.91
N GLY A 195 5.85 -6.75 3.06
CA GLY A 195 4.56 -6.10 2.83
C GLY A 195 4.21 -5.95 1.34
N ARG A 196 4.87 -6.70 0.45
CA ARG A 196 4.54 -6.72 -0.98
C ARG A 196 3.48 -7.76 -1.25
N LEU A 197 2.65 -7.50 -2.26
CA LEU A 197 1.53 -8.39 -2.58
C LEU A 197 2.04 -9.68 -3.22
N ILE A 198 1.49 -10.79 -2.74
CA ILE A 198 1.72 -12.13 -3.28
C ILE A 198 0.38 -12.82 -3.53
N GLU A 199 0.43 -13.91 -4.28
CA GLU A 199 -0.71 -14.82 -4.39
C GLU A 199 -1.05 -15.39 -3.02
N THR A 200 -2.35 -15.55 -2.77
CA THR A 200 -2.81 -16.10 -1.50
C THR A 200 -2.35 -17.55 -1.36
N PRO A 201 -1.69 -17.92 -0.23
CA PRO A 201 -1.32 -19.29 0.02
C PRO A 201 -2.54 -20.21 -0.08
N LEU A 202 -2.44 -21.23 -0.94
CA LEU A 202 -3.49 -22.19 -1.20
C LEU A 202 -3.52 -23.32 -0.17
N TYR A 203 -2.38 -23.59 0.48
CA TYR A 203 -2.17 -24.74 1.35
C TYR A 203 -1.80 -24.33 2.77
N HIS A 204 -2.22 -25.12 3.75
CA HIS A 204 -1.88 -24.92 5.16
C HIS A 204 -0.38 -25.11 5.40
N SER A 205 0.22 -26.08 4.73
CA SER A 205 1.66 -26.34 4.76
C SER A 205 2.53 -25.17 4.30
N GLN A 206 2.03 -24.30 3.40
CA GLN A 206 2.73 -23.06 3.03
C GLN A 206 2.85 -22.11 4.22
N LYS A 207 1.79 -21.99 5.03
CA LYS A 207 1.80 -21.16 6.25
C LYS A 207 2.73 -21.71 7.32
N ILE A 208 2.86 -23.05 7.39
CA ILE A 208 3.83 -23.72 8.28
C ILE A 208 5.25 -23.28 7.93
N ILE A 209 5.65 -23.43 6.67
CA ILE A 209 6.99 -23.04 6.20
C ILE A 209 7.22 -21.55 6.45
N GLN A 210 6.27 -20.70 6.05
CA GLN A 210 6.33 -19.25 6.25
C GLN A 210 6.66 -18.87 7.71
N GLU A 211 5.87 -19.34 8.68
CA GLU A 211 6.07 -18.99 10.08
C GLU A 211 7.35 -19.59 10.69
N PHE A 212 7.75 -20.79 10.26
CA PHE A 212 8.97 -21.41 10.79
C PHE A 212 10.23 -20.76 10.23
N MET A 213 10.21 -20.32 8.96
CA MET A 213 11.31 -19.54 8.39
C MET A 213 11.43 -18.16 9.04
N VAL A 214 10.30 -17.50 9.30
CA VAL A 214 10.28 -16.22 10.05
C VAL A 214 10.85 -16.43 11.45
N LEU A 215 10.41 -17.47 12.16
CA LEU A 215 10.92 -17.81 13.49
C LEU A 215 12.43 -18.03 13.48
N ALA A 216 12.94 -18.83 12.54
CA ALA A 216 14.35 -19.12 12.38
C ALA A 216 15.17 -17.85 12.13
N ASN A 217 14.75 -17.03 11.17
CA ASN A 217 15.37 -15.77 10.82
C ASN A 217 15.39 -14.77 12.00
N THR A 218 14.28 -14.64 12.73
CA THR A 218 14.23 -13.81 13.95
C THR A 218 15.13 -14.37 15.04
N ALA A 219 15.12 -15.68 15.28
CA ALA A 219 15.88 -16.32 16.34
C ALA A 219 17.40 -16.12 16.17
N VAL A 220 17.93 -16.28 14.95
CA VAL A 220 19.36 -16.06 14.68
C VAL A 220 19.74 -14.57 14.67
N ALA A 221 18.83 -13.69 14.22
CA ALA A 221 19.05 -12.25 14.30
C ALA A 221 19.12 -11.76 15.76
N SER A 222 18.21 -12.22 16.62
CA SER A 222 18.22 -11.90 18.05
C SER A 222 19.44 -12.48 18.76
N LEU A 223 19.88 -13.69 18.39
CA LEU A 223 21.12 -14.27 18.94
C LEU A 223 22.35 -13.42 18.58
N ALA A 224 22.44 -12.94 17.33
CA ALA A 224 23.49 -12.05 16.90
C ALA A 224 23.43 -10.70 17.61
N GLU A 225 22.25 -10.11 17.76
CA GLU A 225 22.02 -8.86 18.48
C GLU A 225 22.47 -8.95 19.95
N GLU A 226 22.08 -10.02 20.66
CA GLU A 226 22.46 -10.27 22.06
C GLU A 226 23.98 -10.28 22.25
N HIS A 227 24.70 -10.85 21.28
CA HIS A 227 26.16 -10.93 21.27
C HIS A 227 26.84 -9.71 20.62
N ARG A 228 26.05 -8.70 20.21
CA ARG A 228 26.52 -7.52 19.46
C ARG A 228 27.34 -7.89 18.23
N LEU A 229 26.98 -9.00 17.58
CA LEU A 229 27.67 -9.54 16.43
C LEU A 229 27.13 -8.87 15.15
N PRO A 230 27.98 -8.16 14.39
CA PRO A 230 27.60 -7.62 13.10
C PRO A 230 27.34 -8.78 12.11
N ILE A 231 26.15 -8.80 11.53
CA ILE A 231 25.72 -9.69 10.44
C ILE A 231 24.96 -8.86 9.42
N LEU A 232 24.61 -9.40 8.25
CA LEU A 232 23.76 -8.71 7.30
C LEU A 232 22.28 -8.77 7.75
N TYR A 233 21.85 -7.84 8.61
CA TYR A 233 20.45 -7.69 8.97
C TYR A 233 19.59 -7.29 7.77
N ARG A 234 18.35 -7.75 7.74
CA ARG A 234 17.33 -7.35 6.77
C ARG A 234 16.45 -6.28 7.43
N ASN A 235 16.76 -5.02 7.17
CA ASN A 235 16.05 -3.90 7.77
C ASN A 235 14.90 -3.44 6.88
N HIS A 236 13.80 -3.02 7.48
CA HIS A 236 12.64 -2.50 6.77
C HIS A 236 12.01 -1.35 7.57
N THR A 237 11.87 -0.19 6.93
CA THR A 237 11.31 1.01 7.55
C THR A 237 10.03 1.46 6.84
N ALA A 238 9.21 2.22 7.55
CA ALA A 238 8.06 2.89 6.97
C ALA A 238 8.44 4.27 6.42
N SER A 239 7.68 4.76 5.45
CA SER A 239 7.71 6.15 4.99
C SER A 239 7.25 7.09 6.12
N ALA A 240 7.70 8.35 6.09
CA ALA A 240 7.34 9.35 7.11
C ALA A 240 5.83 9.62 7.19
N ILE A 241 5.08 9.32 6.13
CA ILE A 241 3.62 9.47 6.05
C ILE A 241 2.85 8.21 6.48
N ALA A 242 3.54 7.14 6.84
CA ALA A 242 2.92 5.88 7.22
C ALA A 242 2.37 5.98 8.66
N PRO A 243 1.12 5.55 8.90
CA PRO A 243 0.61 5.41 10.26
C PRO A 243 1.32 4.27 10.99
N GLU A 244 1.19 4.25 12.32
CA GLU A 244 1.63 3.10 13.12
C GLU A 244 0.92 1.82 12.70
N SER A 245 1.56 0.66 12.90
CA SER A 245 1.12 -0.61 12.31
C SER A 245 -0.33 -0.98 12.62
N LYS A 246 -0.84 -0.69 13.83
CA LYS A 246 -2.25 -0.98 14.18
C LYS A 246 -3.22 -0.16 13.34
N LEU A 247 -3.03 1.16 13.30
CA LEU A 247 -3.86 2.07 12.52
C LEU A 247 -3.69 1.82 11.01
N LEU A 248 -2.49 1.43 10.57
CA LEU A 248 -2.22 1.00 9.21
C LEU A 248 -3.11 -0.19 8.84
N ILE A 249 -3.09 -1.26 9.63
CA ILE A 249 -3.87 -2.48 9.37
C ILE A 249 -5.37 -2.16 9.38
N GLU A 250 -5.84 -1.38 10.36
CA GLU A 250 -7.25 -0.94 10.43
C GLU A 250 -7.65 -0.15 9.17
N THR A 251 -6.81 0.80 8.76
CA THR A 251 -7.05 1.58 7.54
C THR A 251 -7.12 0.68 6.31
N LEU A 252 -6.20 -0.28 6.17
CA LEU A 252 -6.20 -1.21 5.05
C LEU A 252 -7.46 -2.09 5.02
N ASN A 253 -7.91 -2.60 6.17
CA ASN A 253 -9.14 -3.36 6.28
C ASN A 253 -10.38 -2.53 5.89
N ASN A 254 -10.41 -1.25 6.26
CA ASN A 254 -11.52 -0.35 5.94
C ASN A 254 -11.60 0.04 4.45
N LEU A 255 -10.49 -0.05 3.69
CA LEU A 255 -10.50 0.25 2.27
C LEU A 255 -11.30 -0.76 1.44
N GLY A 256 -11.34 -2.03 1.86
CA GLY A 256 -12.12 -3.11 1.25
C GLY A 256 -11.75 -3.49 -0.20
N LEU A 257 -10.92 -2.71 -0.90
CA LEU A 257 -10.54 -2.92 -2.29
C LEU A 257 -9.03 -3.20 -2.45
N PRO A 258 -8.64 -4.36 -3.02
CA PRO A 258 -7.24 -4.75 -3.19
C PRO A 258 -6.34 -3.72 -3.88
N GLU A 259 -6.87 -2.97 -4.85
CA GLU A 259 -6.10 -1.96 -5.58
C GLU A 259 -5.79 -0.72 -4.73
N LEU A 260 -6.71 -0.31 -3.86
CA LEU A 260 -6.47 0.79 -2.91
C LEU A 260 -5.48 0.37 -1.83
N VAL A 261 -5.59 -0.88 -1.35
CA VAL A 261 -4.63 -1.49 -0.41
C VAL A 261 -3.23 -1.50 -1.03
N ARG A 262 -3.10 -1.95 -2.28
CA ARG A 262 -1.86 -1.90 -3.06
C ARG A 262 -1.26 -0.49 -3.09
N GLN A 263 -2.04 0.50 -3.48
CA GLN A 263 -1.59 1.89 -3.61
C GLN A 263 -1.11 2.46 -2.27
N ARG A 264 -1.84 2.20 -1.18
CA ARG A 264 -1.46 2.66 0.16
C ARG A 264 -0.17 2.00 0.66
N LEU A 265 -0.06 0.68 0.56
CA LEU A 265 1.15 -0.04 0.93
C LEU A 265 2.38 0.49 0.18
N GLN A 266 2.27 0.74 -1.13
CA GLN A 266 3.36 1.32 -1.92
C GLN A 266 3.78 2.73 -1.46
N SER A 267 2.85 3.53 -0.93
CA SER A 267 3.15 4.88 -0.41
C SER A 267 3.73 4.87 1.01
N TRP A 268 3.43 3.83 1.79
CA TRP A 268 3.77 3.75 3.20
C TRP A 268 5.02 2.93 3.50
N LEU A 269 5.45 2.04 2.60
CA LEU A 269 6.56 1.12 2.85
C LEU A 269 7.80 1.50 2.05
N ASN A 270 8.94 1.61 2.72
CA ASN A 270 10.22 1.72 2.04
C ASN A 270 10.72 0.32 1.63
N PRO A 271 11.54 0.18 0.58
CA PRO A 271 12.16 -1.10 0.28
C PRO A 271 13.03 -1.59 1.45
N ALA A 272 12.91 -2.86 1.83
CA ALA A 272 13.82 -3.45 2.80
C ALA A 272 15.25 -3.53 2.23
N THR A 273 16.26 -3.33 3.07
CA THR A 273 17.69 -3.28 2.71
C THR A 273 18.53 -4.16 3.62
N TYR A 274 19.67 -4.64 3.12
CA TYR A 274 20.68 -5.29 3.96
C TYR A 274 21.61 -4.24 4.58
N SER A 275 22.02 -4.45 5.83
CA SER A 275 23.02 -3.62 6.52
C SER A 275 23.62 -4.36 7.73
N PRO A 276 24.90 -4.15 8.09
CA PRO A 276 25.46 -4.59 9.37
C PRO A 276 24.86 -3.86 10.58
N ALA A 277 24.31 -2.66 10.37
CA ALA A 277 23.62 -1.93 11.42
C ALA A 277 22.18 -2.43 11.60
N LEU A 278 21.80 -2.73 12.83
CA LEU A 278 20.45 -3.17 13.17
C LEU A 278 19.49 -1.97 13.31
N VAL A 279 18.40 -2.01 12.56
CA VAL A 279 17.32 -0.98 12.60
C VAL A 279 15.97 -1.63 12.96
N GLY A 280 15.78 -2.89 12.58
CA GLY A 280 14.53 -3.63 12.77
C GLY A 280 13.71 -3.76 11.49
N HIS A 281 12.59 -4.48 11.59
CA HIS A 281 11.78 -4.85 10.42
C HIS A 281 10.30 -4.50 10.62
N PHE A 282 9.91 -3.34 10.09
CA PHE A 282 8.58 -2.73 10.29
C PHE A 282 7.42 -3.67 9.97
N ALA A 283 7.38 -4.24 8.76
CA ALA A 283 6.27 -5.13 8.36
C ALA A 283 6.14 -6.40 9.20
N MET A 284 7.25 -6.88 9.78
CA MET A 284 7.27 -8.09 10.59
C MET A 284 7.07 -7.77 12.08
N SER A 285 7.08 -6.50 12.46
CA SER A 285 7.00 -6.02 13.85
C SER A 285 8.02 -6.70 14.77
N VAL A 286 9.29 -6.76 14.33
CA VAL A 286 10.40 -7.35 15.08
C VAL A 286 11.59 -6.38 15.17
N GLY A 287 12.26 -6.38 16.32
CA GLY A 287 13.44 -5.54 16.59
C GLY A 287 14.69 -6.01 15.83
N ALA A 288 14.82 -7.31 15.58
CA ALA A 288 15.88 -7.90 14.78
C ALA A 288 15.34 -8.91 13.77
N TYR A 289 15.80 -8.80 12.53
CA TYR A 289 15.48 -9.74 11.45
C TYR A 289 16.66 -9.86 10.48
N THR A 290 16.87 -11.06 9.97
CA THR A 290 17.90 -11.35 8.99
C THR A 290 17.43 -12.44 8.04
N HIS A 291 18.08 -12.61 6.91
CA HIS A 291 17.88 -13.80 6.09
C HIS A 291 18.98 -14.83 6.36
N PHE A 292 18.56 -16.05 6.67
CA PHE A 292 19.45 -17.18 6.93
C PHE A 292 18.96 -18.49 6.29
N THR A 293 17.68 -18.59 5.96
CA THR A 293 17.01 -19.84 5.60
C THR A 293 17.06 -20.20 4.11
N SER A 294 17.79 -19.47 3.27
CA SER A 294 17.88 -19.78 1.84
C SER A 294 19.24 -19.49 1.18
N PRO A 295 20.34 -20.05 1.70
CA PRO A 295 21.71 -19.81 1.22
C PRO A 295 21.98 -20.34 -0.19
N ILE A 296 21.19 -21.29 -0.73
CA ILE A 296 21.35 -21.75 -2.12
C ILE A 296 20.97 -20.64 -3.12
N ARG A 297 20.07 -19.74 -2.72
CA ARG A 297 19.46 -18.74 -3.63
C ARG A 297 19.62 -17.29 -3.18
N ARG A 298 20.19 -17.01 -2.02
CA ARG A 298 20.46 -15.66 -1.53
C ARG A 298 21.88 -15.55 -0.96
N PHE A 299 22.66 -14.62 -1.51
CA PHE A 299 24.05 -14.43 -1.09
C PHE A 299 24.16 -13.86 0.33
N ALA A 300 23.17 -13.06 0.76
CA ALA A 300 23.12 -12.55 2.14
C ALA A 300 23.06 -13.68 3.18
N ASP A 301 22.24 -14.70 2.94
CA ASP A 301 22.14 -15.90 3.79
C ASP A 301 23.47 -16.66 3.83
N TYR A 302 24.13 -16.83 2.68
CA TYR A 302 25.45 -17.44 2.61
C TYR A 302 26.49 -16.69 3.47
N ILE A 303 26.50 -15.35 3.42
CA ILE A 303 27.39 -14.53 4.26
C ILE A 303 27.03 -14.67 5.75
N ASN A 304 25.74 -14.64 6.09
CA ASN A 304 25.28 -14.81 7.47
C ASN A 304 25.62 -16.20 8.01
N HIS A 305 25.54 -17.26 7.19
CA HIS A 305 26.04 -18.59 7.55
C HIS A 305 27.51 -18.55 7.90
N ARG A 306 28.36 -17.92 7.08
CA ARG A 306 29.80 -17.83 7.35
C ARG A 306 30.09 -17.16 8.70
N VAL A 307 29.47 -16.01 8.97
CA VAL A 307 29.67 -15.28 10.22
C VAL A 307 29.17 -16.09 11.42
N LEU A 308 27.93 -16.57 11.37
CA LEU A 308 27.30 -17.24 12.50
C LEU A 308 27.93 -18.60 12.80
N LYS A 309 28.36 -19.35 11.78
CA LYS A 309 29.10 -20.61 11.99
C LYS A 309 30.46 -20.36 12.63
N ALA A 310 31.24 -19.39 12.11
CA ALA A 310 32.54 -19.07 12.65
C ALA A 310 32.45 -18.75 14.16
N VAL A 311 31.49 -17.91 14.54
CA VAL A 311 31.34 -17.47 15.93
C VAL A 311 30.71 -18.53 16.83
N PHE A 312 29.54 -19.08 16.46
CA PHE A 312 28.76 -19.90 17.38
C PHE A 312 29.06 -21.40 17.32
N ILE A 313 29.63 -21.89 16.22
CA ILE A 313 29.93 -23.32 16.04
C ILE A 313 31.43 -23.56 16.16
N GLU A 314 32.24 -22.79 15.43
CA GLU A 314 33.69 -22.97 15.37
C GLU A 314 34.44 -22.23 16.49
N GLN A 315 33.75 -21.36 17.24
CA GLN A 315 34.31 -20.55 18.33
C GLN A 315 35.51 -19.69 17.86
N LYS A 316 35.37 -19.09 16.68
CA LYS A 316 36.33 -18.18 16.03
C LYS A 316 35.75 -16.78 15.92
N GLU A 317 36.61 -15.81 15.61
CA GLU A 317 36.16 -14.46 15.30
C GLU A 317 35.37 -14.41 13.98
N SER A 318 34.58 -13.34 13.80
CA SER A 318 33.89 -13.08 12.55
C SER A 318 34.91 -13.04 11.40
N PRO A 319 34.65 -13.74 10.27
CA PRO A 319 35.55 -13.74 9.12
C PRO A 319 35.48 -12.43 8.32
N TYR A 320 34.63 -11.49 8.72
CA TYR A 320 34.46 -10.18 8.07
C TYR A 320 34.49 -9.05 9.09
N THR A 321 35.09 -7.93 8.70
CA THR A 321 34.96 -6.67 9.43
C THR A 321 33.60 -6.01 9.15
N VAL A 322 33.24 -5.00 9.95
CA VAL A 322 32.00 -4.23 9.73
C VAL A 322 32.03 -3.50 8.40
N GLU A 323 33.19 -2.98 7.99
CA GLU A 323 33.40 -2.28 6.72
C GLU A 323 33.20 -3.22 5.52
N GLU A 324 33.70 -4.46 5.62
CA GLU A 324 33.49 -5.48 4.59
C GLU A 324 32.01 -5.87 4.48
N LEU A 325 31.33 -6.08 5.62
CA LEU A 325 29.89 -6.35 5.64
C LEU A 325 29.09 -5.17 5.05
N GLN A 326 29.48 -3.92 5.34
CA GLN A 326 28.86 -2.74 4.78
C GLN A 326 29.03 -2.68 3.25
N ALA A 327 30.21 -3.00 2.74
CA ALA A 327 30.49 -3.05 1.31
C ALA A 327 29.68 -4.15 0.61
N ILE A 328 29.61 -5.35 1.20
CA ILE A 328 28.78 -6.46 0.71
C ILE A 328 27.30 -6.08 0.70
N ALA A 329 26.80 -5.52 1.80
CA ALA A 329 25.42 -5.06 1.92
C ALA A 329 25.06 -4.05 0.82
N LYS A 330 25.93 -3.05 0.60
CA LYS A 330 25.77 -2.05 -0.46
C LYS A 330 25.67 -2.70 -1.83
N HIS A 331 26.60 -3.60 -2.17
CA HIS A 331 26.60 -4.32 -3.44
C HIS A 331 25.30 -5.11 -3.66
N ILE A 332 24.83 -5.85 -2.64
CA ILE A 332 23.58 -6.61 -2.70
C ILE A 332 22.39 -5.68 -2.97
N ASN A 333 22.29 -4.57 -2.24
CA ASN A 333 21.19 -3.61 -2.38
C ASN A 333 21.21 -2.93 -3.76
N ASP A 334 22.37 -2.44 -4.21
CA ASP A 334 22.53 -1.80 -5.51
C ASP A 334 22.16 -2.76 -6.65
N LYS A 335 22.59 -4.03 -6.55
CA LYS A 335 22.29 -5.03 -7.57
C LYS A 335 20.79 -5.34 -7.67
N ARG A 336 20.11 -5.45 -6.53
CA ARG A 336 18.65 -5.66 -6.47
C ARG A 336 17.90 -4.47 -7.07
N GLN A 337 18.37 -3.25 -6.81
CA GLN A 337 17.79 -2.03 -7.39
C GLN A 337 18.00 -1.99 -8.92
N GLU A 338 19.22 -2.25 -9.41
CA GLU A 338 19.54 -2.31 -10.84
C GLU A 338 18.63 -3.32 -11.58
N ILE A 339 18.45 -4.52 -11.01
CA ILE A 339 17.58 -5.56 -11.60
C ILE A 339 16.12 -5.11 -11.65
N LYS A 340 15.63 -4.47 -10.58
CA LYS A 340 14.26 -3.95 -10.51
C LYS A 340 14.03 -2.86 -11.55
N GLU A 341 14.98 -1.94 -11.72
CA GLU A 341 14.91 -0.87 -12.71
C GLU A 341 14.89 -1.41 -14.13
N LYS A 342 15.82 -2.30 -14.48
CA LYS A 342 15.85 -2.97 -15.80
C LYS A 342 14.55 -3.70 -16.12
N ARG A 343 13.97 -4.39 -15.14
CA ARG A 343 12.68 -5.07 -15.30
C ARG A 343 11.56 -4.06 -15.58
N ASN A 344 11.50 -2.97 -14.83
CA ASN A 344 10.48 -1.93 -15.00
C ASN A 344 10.63 -1.21 -16.35
N GLU A 345 11.86 -0.98 -16.79
CA GLU A 345 12.18 -0.41 -18.10
C GLU A 345 11.73 -1.33 -19.23
N HIS A 346 12.08 -2.62 -19.18
CA HIS A 346 11.64 -3.61 -20.17
C HIS A 346 10.11 -3.67 -20.32
N PHE A 347 9.37 -3.79 -19.21
CA PHE A 347 7.90 -3.80 -19.27
C PHE A 347 7.31 -2.47 -19.74
N ARG A 348 7.99 -1.35 -19.47
CA ARG A 348 7.60 -0.04 -20.00
C ARG A 348 7.78 -0.02 -21.52
N GLU A 349 8.91 -0.47 -22.04
CA GLU A 349 9.19 -0.53 -23.49
C GLU A 349 8.18 -1.42 -24.22
N GLU A 350 7.92 -2.63 -23.72
CA GLU A 350 6.92 -3.53 -24.30
C GLU A 350 5.52 -2.89 -24.31
N ARG A 351 5.15 -2.22 -23.21
CA ARG A 351 3.87 -1.52 -23.10
C ARG A 351 3.77 -0.39 -24.12
N LEU A 352 4.81 0.44 -24.25
CA LEU A 352 4.85 1.52 -25.23
C LEU A 352 4.81 1.00 -26.67
N ALA A 353 5.48 -0.12 -26.98
CA ALA A 353 5.42 -0.76 -28.29
C ALA A 353 4.00 -1.28 -28.63
N LYS A 354 3.31 -1.87 -27.64
CA LYS A 354 1.89 -2.25 -27.77
C LYS A 354 1.01 -1.02 -28.02
N THR A 355 1.22 0.07 -27.28
CA THR A 355 0.53 1.33 -27.49
C THR A 355 0.71 1.84 -28.93
N VAL A 356 1.94 1.89 -29.43
CA VAL A 356 2.21 2.32 -30.82
C VAL A 356 1.48 1.43 -31.84
N THR A 357 1.44 0.12 -31.61
CA THR A 357 0.74 -0.84 -32.47
C THR A 357 -0.77 -0.58 -32.52
N ILE A 358 -1.38 -0.31 -31.36
CA ILE A 358 -2.80 0.06 -31.25
C ILE A 358 -3.06 1.38 -31.98
N LEU A 359 -2.26 2.41 -31.72
CA LEU A 359 -2.43 3.75 -32.30
C LEU A 359 -2.25 3.80 -33.82
N ASN A 360 -1.58 2.81 -34.42
CA ASN A 360 -1.39 2.72 -35.87
C ASN A 360 -2.64 2.18 -36.61
N LYS A 361 -3.64 1.63 -35.92
CA LYS A 361 -4.85 1.06 -36.54
C LYS A 361 -6.11 1.60 -35.89
N LYS A 362 -6.89 2.41 -36.62
CA LYS A 362 -8.14 3.03 -36.11
C LYS A 362 -9.11 2.02 -35.49
N ALA A 363 -9.29 0.85 -36.10
CA ALA A 363 -10.17 -0.21 -35.58
C ALA A 363 -9.76 -0.74 -34.19
N ASN A 364 -8.47 -0.68 -33.85
CA ASN A 364 -8.00 -1.10 -32.54
C ASN A 364 -8.32 -0.07 -31.45
N ILE A 365 -8.50 1.20 -31.81
CA ILE A 365 -8.80 2.29 -30.86
C ILE A 365 -10.28 2.25 -30.47
N THR A 366 -11.16 2.07 -31.45
CA THR A 366 -12.63 2.07 -31.25
C THR A 366 -13.15 0.84 -30.49
N THR A 367 -12.30 -0.16 -30.26
CA THR A 367 -12.63 -1.41 -29.56
C THR A 367 -12.07 -1.48 -28.15
N LEU A 368 -11.34 -0.44 -27.70
CA LEU A 368 -10.75 -0.41 -26.37
C LEU A 368 -11.83 -0.32 -25.28
N SER A 369 -11.64 -1.05 -24.19
CA SER A 369 -12.37 -0.79 -22.94
C SER A 369 -11.93 0.55 -22.33
N ASP A 370 -12.73 1.12 -21.41
CA ASP A 370 -12.38 2.36 -20.70
C ASP A 370 -11.05 2.26 -19.96
N LYS A 371 -10.74 1.09 -19.39
CA LYS A 371 -9.47 0.85 -18.71
C LYS A 371 -8.30 0.88 -19.69
N GLU A 372 -8.45 0.26 -20.85
CA GLU A 372 -7.41 0.25 -21.88
C GLU A 372 -7.22 1.64 -22.48
N PHE A 373 -8.31 2.37 -22.75
CA PHE A 373 -8.24 3.74 -23.24
C PHE A 373 -7.50 4.66 -22.27
N SER A 374 -7.82 4.64 -20.97
CA SER A 374 -7.10 5.43 -19.95
C SER A 374 -5.59 5.12 -19.90
N GLN A 375 -5.19 3.87 -20.16
CA GLN A 375 -3.77 3.51 -20.21
C GLN A 375 -3.11 3.97 -21.51
N ILE A 376 -3.80 3.83 -22.64
CA ILE A 376 -3.31 4.21 -23.97
C ILE A 376 -3.15 5.72 -24.09
N ILE A 377 -4.08 6.52 -23.57
CA ILE A 377 -3.98 7.98 -23.57
C ILE A 377 -2.80 8.49 -22.74
N LYS A 378 -2.53 7.85 -21.60
CA LYS A 378 -1.36 8.16 -20.79
C LYS A 378 -0.06 7.85 -21.52
N ASP A 379 0.00 6.71 -22.19
CA ASP A 379 1.20 6.26 -22.89
C ASP A 379 1.37 6.96 -24.25
N SER A 380 0.30 7.47 -24.88
CA SER A 380 0.36 8.20 -26.16
C SER A 380 1.15 9.50 -26.06
N LEU A 381 1.14 10.14 -24.90
CA LEU A 381 1.96 11.33 -24.60
C LEU A 381 3.46 11.02 -24.66
N LYS A 382 3.86 9.79 -24.27
CA LYS A 382 5.27 9.38 -24.26
C LYS A 382 5.80 8.99 -25.63
N VAL A 383 4.90 8.74 -26.58
CA VAL A 383 5.23 8.37 -27.96
C VAL A 383 4.76 9.42 -28.97
N SER A 384 4.40 10.62 -28.49
CA SER A 384 3.93 11.77 -29.29
C SER A 384 2.83 11.42 -30.30
N LYS A 385 1.82 10.65 -29.87
CA LYS A 385 0.72 10.19 -30.74
C LYS A 385 -0.68 10.47 -30.17
N LEU A 386 -0.82 11.50 -29.34
CA LEU A 386 -2.11 11.87 -28.74
C LEU A 386 -3.17 12.18 -29.81
N ASP A 387 -2.77 12.81 -30.91
CA ASP A 387 -3.60 13.12 -32.08
C ASP A 387 -4.42 11.93 -32.62
N LYS A 388 -3.87 10.71 -32.53
CA LYS A 388 -4.54 9.50 -33.02
C LYS A 388 -5.77 9.13 -32.19
N LEU A 389 -5.85 9.61 -30.96
CA LEU A 389 -6.94 9.30 -30.02
C LEU A 389 -8.08 10.31 -30.07
N VAL A 390 -7.90 11.49 -30.67
CA VAL A 390 -8.90 12.57 -30.66
C VAL A 390 -10.30 12.12 -31.11
N PRO A 391 -10.47 11.36 -32.22
CA PRO A 391 -11.80 10.94 -32.65
C PRO A 391 -12.53 10.05 -31.61
N GLU A 392 -11.80 9.14 -30.97
CA GLU A 392 -12.37 8.27 -29.93
C GLU A 392 -12.59 9.04 -28.63
N ALA A 393 -11.69 9.96 -28.29
CA ALA A 393 -11.83 10.83 -27.12
C ALA A 393 -13.09 11.70 -27.22
N GLN A 394 -13.42 12.23 -28.40
CA GLN A 394 -14.66 12.97 -28.64
C GLN A 394 -15.89 12.10 -28.37
N GLN A 395 -15.94 10.90 -28.95
CA GLN A 395 -17.05 9.97 -28.73
C GLN A 395 -17.21 9.59 -27.25
N ARG A 396 -16.10 9.45 -26.51
CA ARG A 396 -16.12 9.16 -25.07
C ARG A 396 -16.48 10.36 -24.19
N LEU A 397 -16.14 11.58 -24.63
CA LEU A 397 -16.60 12.82 -23.99
C LEU A 397 -18.12 12.96 -24.11
N GLU A 398 -18.67 12.74 -25.31
CA GLU A 398 -20.11 12.75 -25.57
C GLU A 398 -20.85 11.71 -24.70
N ASN A 399 -20.29 10.50 -24.61
CA ASN A 399 -20.85 9.41 -23.80
C ASN A 399 -20.52 9.52 -22.30
N ARG A 400 -19.75 10.54 -21.88
CA ARG A 400 -19.33 10.78 -20.49
C ARG A 400 -18.63 9.58 -19.82
N THR A 401 -17.79 8.87 -20.57
CA THR A 401 -17.05 7.68 -20.07
C THR A 401 -15.61 7.98 -19.70
N LEU A 402 -15.09 9.17 -20.01
CA LEU A 402 -13.73 9.58 -19.64
C LEU A 402 -13.59 9.87 -18.16
N LYS A 403 -12.47 9.41 -17.58
CA LYS A 403 -12.12 9.71 -16.18
C LYS A 403 -11.45 11.08 -16.06
N PRO A 404 -11.42 11.68 -14.86
CA PRO A 404 -10.68 12.92 -14.61
C PRO A 404 -9.20 12.84 -15.02
N SER A 405 -8.56 11.67 -14.89
CA SER A 405 -7.18 11.45 -15.35
C SER A 405 -7.04 11.53 -16.87
N ASP A 406 -8.04 11.05 -17.61
CA ASP A 406 -8.04 11.04 -19.07
C ASP A 406 -8.23 12.47 -19.59
N LEU A 407 -9.14 13.22 -18.96
CA LEU A 407 -9.34 14.64 -19.22
C LEU A 407 -8.06 15.45 -18.93
N TYR A 408 -7.36 15.15 -17.83
CA TYR A 408 -6.06 15.76 -17.55
C TYR A 408 -5.08 15.54 -18.71
N TYR A 409 -4.95 14.31 -19.23
CA TYR A 409 -4.05 14.03 -20.35
C TYR A 409 -4.47 14.71 -21.65
N LEU A 410 -5.77 14.88 -21.91
CA LEU A 410 -6.24 15.64 -23.06
C LEU A 410 -5.99 17.15 -22.93
N VAL A 411 -6.12 17.71 -21.72
CA VAL A 411 -5.95 19.16 -21.48
C VAL A 411 -4.48 19.56 -21.48
N PHE A 412 -3.62 18.77 -20.82
CA PHE A 412 -2.19 19.08 -20.67
C PHE A 412 -1.31 18.38 -21.71
N GLY A 413 -1.90 17.57 -22.59
CA GLY A 413 -1.19 16.86 -23.64
C GLY A 413 -0.75 17.77 -24.78
N GLU A 414 0.38 17.42 -25.39
CA GLU A 414 0.87 18.05 -26.61
C GLU A 414 0.24 17.38 -27.84
N TYR A 415 -0.19 18.19 -28.80
CA TYR A 415 -0.78 17.76 -30.06
C TYR A 415 0.12 18.22 -31.21
N GLU A 416 0.48 17.30 -32.09
CA GLU A 416 1.24 17.60 -33.31
C GLU A 416 0.35 18.30 -34.35
N ASN A 417 -0.96 18.00 -34.37
CA ASN A 417 -1.91 18.63 -35.28
C ASN A 417 -2.75 19.71 -34.55
N PRO A 418 -2.61 21.01 -34.91
CA PRO A 418 -3.41 22.09 -34.34
C PRO A 418 -4.93 21.92 -34.52
N ASP A 419 -5.38 21.26 -35.60
CA ASP A 419 -6.80 21.02 -35.86
C ASP A 419 -7.38 20.06 -34.82
N ASN A 420 -6.63 19.02 -34.47
CA ASN A 420 -7.01 18.05 -33.43
C ASN A 420 -7.06 18.71 -32.04
N ARG A 421 -6.09 19.57 -31.72
CA ARG A 421 -6.11 20.38 -30.49
C ARG A 421 -7.38 21.24 -30.43
N THR A 422 -7.75 21.86 -31.55
CA THR A 422 -8.94 22.71 -31.62
C THR A 422 -10.23 21.88 -31.47
N LEU A 423 -10.33 20.75 -32.17
CA LEU A 423 -11.47 19.84 -32.11
C LEU A 423 -11.74 19.32 -30.71
N ILE A 424 -10.70 18.89 -29.98
CA ILE A 424 -10.88 18.36 -28.63
C ILE A 424 -11.11 19.47 -27.60
N LYS A 425 -10.49 20.65 -27.79
CA LYS A 425 -10.64 21.81 -26.90
C LYS A 425 -12.10 22.18 -26.74
N ASP A 426 -12.83 22.36 -27.84
CA ASP A 426 -14.20 22.87 -27.77
C ASP A 426 -15.11 21.92 -26.99
N GLU A 427 -14.95 20.60 -27.19
CA GLU A 427 -15.74 19.61 -26.44
C GLU A 427 -15.31 19.41 -24.99
N LEU A 428 -14.01 19.53 -24.69
CA LEU A 428 -13.57 19.57 -23.30
C LEU A 428 -14.18 20.78 -22.57
N LEU A 429 -14.21 21.96 -23.20
CA LEU A 429 -14.78 23.15 -22.59
C LEU A 429 -16.29 23.03 -22.37
N ASN A 430 -17.02 22.45 -23.32
CA ASN A 430 -18.45 22.18 -23.15
C ASN A 430 -18.68 21.21 -21.98
N HIS A 431 -17.93 20.10 -21.95
CA HIS A 431 -18.04 19.11 -20.89
C HIS A 431 -17.70 19.67 -19.49
N LEU A 432 -16.65 20.50 -19.39
CA LEU A 432 -16.25 21.16 -18.13
C LEU A 432 -17.25 22.23 -17.68
N LYS A 433 -17.95 22.89 -18.60
CA LYS A 433 -19.03 23.83 -18.26
C LYS A 433 -20.25 23.11 -17.69
N GLU A 434 -20.59 21.94 -18.22
CA GLU A 434 -21.67 21.10 -17.71
C GLU A 434 -21.34 20.49 -16.34
N GLN A 435 -20.07 20.13 -16.10
CA GLN A 435 -19.60 19.53 -14.85
C GLN A 435 -18.38 20.27 -14.26
N PRO A 436 -18.58 21.43 -13.60
CA PRO A 436 -17.47 22.24 -13.09
C PRO A 436 -16.60 21.57 -12.03
N THR A 437 -17.10 20.53 -11.38
CA THR A 437 -16.34 19.73 -10.40
C THR A 437 -15.18 18.96 -11.04
N LEU A 438 -15.29 18.57 -12.32
CA LEU A 438 -14.22 17.87 -13.04
C LEU A 438 -12.99 18.77 -13.22
N ALA A 439 -13.18 20.07 -13.43
CA ALA A 439 -12.06 21.01 -13.54
C ALA A 439 -11.21 21.04 -12.27
N THR A 440 -11.85 20.98 -11.10
CA THR A 440 -11.15 20.88 -9.81
C THR A 440 -10.36 19.57 -9.69
N GLN A 441 -10.94 18.45 -10.12
CA GLN A 441 -10.25 17.15 -10.08
C GLN A 441 -9.04 17.11 -11.03
N ILE A 442 -9.18 17.65 -12.24
CA ILE A 442 -8.09 17.77 -13.22
C ILE A 442 -6.93 18.59 -12.66
N LEU A 443 -7.21 19.75 -12.06
CA LEU A 443 -6.17 20.59 -11.45
C LEU A 443 -5.51 19.93 -10.25
N GLN A 444 -6.28 19.19 -9.43
CA GLN A 444 -5.70 18.43 -8.32
C GLN A 444 -4.76 17.32 -8.81
N ILE A 445 -5.11 16.64 -9.91
CA ILE A 445 -4.24 15.66 -10.58
C ILE A 445 -2.97 16.36 -11.09
N ALA A 446 -3.11 17.50 -11.76
CA ALA A 446 -1.99 18.30 -12.26
C ALA A 446 -1.04 18.72 -11.13
N ALA A 447 -1.58 19.20 -10.01
CA ALA A 447 -0.83 19.59 -8.82
C ALA A 447 -0.06 18.42 -8.22
N THR A 448 -0.70 17.26 -8.11
CA THR A 448 -0.07 16.04 -7.60
C THR A 448 1.08 15.58 -8.50
N ILE A 449 0.89 15.63 -9.82
CA ILE A 449 1.92 15.23 -10.81
C ILE A 449 3.09 16.23 -10.83
N GLY A 450 2.79 17.53 -10.76
CA GLY A 450 3.78 18.61 -10.76
C GLY A 450 4.41 18.89 -9.40
N GLN A 451 4.04 18.13 -8.35
CA GLN A 451 4.46 18.38 -6.96
C GLN A 451 4.26 19.83 -6.51
N THR A 452 3.12 20.41 -6.87
CA THR A 452 2.74 21.79 -6.59
C THR A 452 1.34 21.84 -5.97
N THR A 453 0.83 23.03 -5.67
CA THR A 453 -0.52 23.26 -5.10
C THR A 453 -1.41 24.03 -6.06
N VAL A 454 -2.73 23.84 -5.92
CA VAL A 454 -3.72 24.72 -6.55
C VAL A 454 -4.16 25.72 -5.49
N ASP A 455 -3.78 26.97 -5.69
CA ASP A 455 -4.10 28.07 -4.78
C ASP A 455 -5.28 28.89 -5.31
N TYR A 456 -5.83 29.73 -4.45
CA TYR A 456 -6.97 30.57 -4.78
C TYR A 456 -6.82 31.98 -4.23
N LEU A 457 -7.15 32.98 -5.04
CA LEU A 457 -7.40 34.34 -4.56
C LEU A 457 -8.91 34.53 -4.50
N ASP A 458 -9.44 34.86 -3.33
CA ASP A 458 -10.88 35.11 -3.17
C ASP A 458 -11.19 36.46 -2.50
N LYS A 459 -12.29 37.08 -2.93
CA LYS A 459 -12.83 38.30 -2.31
C LYS A 459 -14.35 38.20 -2.21
N LYS A 460 -14.89 38.60 -1.06
CA LYS A 460 -16.32 38.87 -0.90
C LYS A 460 -16.65 40.25 -1.44
N MET A 461 -17.56 40.31 -2.43
CA MET A 461 -18.00 41.55 -3.06
C MET A 461 -19.03 42.28 -2.19
N THR A 462 -19.20 43.58 -2.40
CA THR A 462 -20.23 44.39 -1.71
C THR A 462 -21.64 43.91 -2.04
N SER A 463 -21.84 43.35 -3.23
CA SER A 463 -23.07 42.64 -3.65
C SER A 463 -23.36 41.34 -2.87
N GLY A 464 -22.46 40.91 -1.97
CA GLY A 464 -22.59 39.67 -1.19
C GLY A 464 -22.13 38.40 -1.93
N LYS A 465 -21.77 38.50 -3.21
CA LYS A 465 -21.19 37.40 -4.02
C LYS A 465 -19.70 37.19 -3.71
N PHE A 466 -19.15 36.08 -4.17
CA PHE A 466 -17.75 35.72 -4.02
C PHE A 466 -17.05 35.71 -5.38
N ALA A 467 -15.96 36.47 -5.49
CA ALA A 467 -15.04 36.48 -6.61
C ALA A 467 -13.87 35.52 -6.34
N PHE A 468 -13.50 34.70 -7.33
CA PHE A 468 -12.43 33.70 -7.23
C PHE A 468 -11.52 33.70 -8.46
N TRP A 469 -10.22 33.71 -8.22
CA TRP A 469 -9.19 33.32 -9.17
C TRP A 469 -8.54 32.02 -8.72
N THR A 470 -8.33 31.14 -9.68
CA THR A 470 -7.53 29.92 -9.48
C THR A 470 -6.10 30.28 -9.84
N VAL A 471 -5.16 29.96 -8.96
CA VAL A 471 -3.75 30.18 -9.16
C VAL A 471 -3.09 28.81 -9.23
N PHE A 472 -2.44 28.54 -10.35
CA PHE A 472 -1.72 27.30 -10.58
C PHE A 472 -0.52 27.58 -11.48
N ASP A 473 0.65 27.10 -11.08
CA ASP A 473 1.91 27.32 -11.82
C ASP A 473 2.18 28.81 -12.08
N GLU A 474 2.03 29.64 -11.03
CA GLU A 474 2.17 31.11 -11.04
C GLU A 474 1.24 31.87 -12.01
N LYS A 475 0.29 31.14 -12.63
CA LYS A 475 -0.63 31.66 -13.64
C LYS A 475 -2.07 31.71 -13.16
N THR A 476 -2.82 32.65 -13.73
CA THR A 476 -4.22 32.92 -13.39
C THR A 476 -4.98 33.49 -14.59
N THR A 477 -6.29 33.65 -14.45
CA THR A 477 -7.15 34.34 -15.42
C THR A 477 -7.19 35.84 -15.16
N SER A 478 -7.48 36.64 -16.20
CA SER A 478 -7.61 38.10 -16.07
C SER A 478 -8.84 38.53 -15.26
N GLN A 479 -9.92 37.75 -15.33
CA GLN A 479 -11.18 38.03 -14.63
C GLN A 479 -11.49 36.93 -13.60
N PRO A 480 -12.14 37.29 -12.48
CA PRO A 480 -12.59 36.32 -11.51
C PRO A 480 -13.83 35.57 -11.99
N SER A 481 -14.04 34.38 -11.44
CA SER A 481 -15.38 33.80 -11.40
C SER A 481 -16.17 34.41 -10.25
N ILE A 482 -17.43 34.79 -10.50
CA ILE A 482 -18.30 35.42 -9.50
C ILE A 482 -19.56 34.58 -9.29
N ALA A 483 -19.78 34.10 -8.07
CA ALA A 483 -21.01 33.38 -7.71
C ALA A 483 -21.47 33.68 -6.29
N SER A 484 -22.75 33.44 -6.01
CA SER A 484 -23.33 33.64 -4.67
C SER A 484 -22.83 32.62 -3.63
N ASN A 485 -22.22 31.52 -4.06
CA ASN A 485 -21.67 30.47 -3.22
C ASN A 485 -20.16 30.34 -3.44
N LYS A 486 -19.38 30.31 -2.35
CA LYS A 486 -17.91 30.21 -2.35
C LYS A 486 -17.39 29.00 -3.15
N GLN A 487 -18.01 27.84 -2.96
CA GLN A 487 -17.65 26.60 -3.64
C GLN A 487 -18.01 26.64 -5.12
N THR A 488 -19.17 27.19 -5.48
CA THR A 488 -19.56 27.38 -6.89
C THR A 488 -18.60 28.33 -7.61
N ALA A 489 -18.27 29.47 -7.00
CA ALA A 489 -17.31 30.43 -7.54
C ALA A 489 -15.94 29.77 -7.76
N ARG A 490 -15.48 28.95 -6.80
CA ARG A 490 -14.24 28.17 -6.89
C ARG A 490 -14.27 27.15 -8.04
N HIS A 491 -15.31 26.33 -8.17
CA HIS A 491 -15.40 25.35 -9.26
C HIS A 491 -15.41 26.03 -10.63
N GLN A 492 -16.19 27.10 -10.79
CA GLN A 492 -16.21 27.89 -12.02
C GLN A 492 -14.86 28.57 -12.30
N SER A 493 -14.16 29.05 -11.27
CA SER A 493 -12.82 29.60 -11.40
C SER A 493 -11.82 28.57 -11.95
N ASN A 494 -11.89 27.33 -11.47
CA ASN A 494 -11.07 26.23 -11.99
C ASN A 494 -11.38 25.96 -13.48
N CYS A 495 -12.66 25.98 -13.89
CA CYS A 495 -13.04 25.85 -15.30
C CYS A 495 -12.47 26.99 -16.14
N ASN A 496 -12.59 28.23 -15.67
CA ASN A 496 -12.05 29.41 -16.36
C ASN A 496 -10.54 29.32 -16.52
N TRP A 497 -9.83 28.78 -15.52
CA TRP A 497 -8.39 28.57 -15.61
C TRP A 497 -8.03 27.53 -16.67
N LEU A 498 -8.71 26.37 -16.69
CA LEU A 498 -8.49 25.35 -17.73
C LEU A 498 -8.85 25.89 -19.13
N GLN A 499 -9.88 26.72 -19.23
CA GLN A 499 -10.20 27.44 -20.46
C GLN A 499 -9.07 28.38 -20.87
N GLY A 500 -8.58 29.21 -19.95
CA GLY A 500 -7.44 30.08 -20.20
C GLY A 500 -6.20 29.29 -20.64
N LYS A 501 -5.97 28.10 -20.07
CA LYS A 501 -4.87 27.20 -20.46
C LYS A 501 -5.04 26.67 -21.89
N LEU A 502 -6.23 26.21 -22.25
CA LEU A 502 -6.51 25.67 -23.58
C LEU A 502 -6.53 26.74 -24.68
N GLU A 503 -6.84 27.98 -24.32
CA GLU A 503 -6.88 29.13 -25.23
C GLU A 503 -5.59 29.96 -25.22
N ASP A 504 -4.59 29.58 -24.41
CA ASP A 504 -3.33 30.32 -24.21
C ASP A 504 -3.54 31.78 -23.75
N LYS A 505 -4.54 32.01 -22.88
CA LYS A 505 -4.96 33.33 -22.35
C LYS A 505 -4.67 33.52 -20.84
N LEU A 506 -3.85 32.66 -20.25
CA LEU A 506 -3.43 32.84 -18.85
C LEU A 506 -2.39 33.97 -18.73
N GLN A 507 -2.37 34.61 -17.58
CA GLN A 507 -1.44 35.69 -17.23
C GLN A 507 -0.76 35.40 -15.90
N GLU A 508 0.36 36.09 -15.65
CA GLU A 508 1.05 36.06 -14.36
C GLU A 508 0.16 36.62 -13.25
N VAL A 509 0.26 36.06 -12.04
CA VAL A 509 -0.53 36.51 -10.88
C VAL A 509 -0.30 38.00 -10.57
N THR A 510 0.91 38.49 -10.81
CA THR A 510 1.30 39.90 -10.61
C THR A 510 0.57 40.87 -11.52
N ALA A 511 -0.02 40.39 -12.64
CA ALA A 511 -0.79 41.20 -13.57
C ALA A 511 -2.26 41.39 -13.15
N ILE A 512 -2.69 40.82 -12.01
CA ILE A 512 -4.02 41.11 -11.46
C ILE A 512 -4.03 42.53 -10.89
N ASP A 513 -4.79 43.41 -11.53
CA ASP A 513 -5.12 44.71 -10.96
C ASP A 513 -6.12 44.53 -9.80
N GLN A 514 -5.61 44.60 -8.57
CA GLN A 514 -6.44 44.49 -7.37
C GLN A 514 -7.46 45.65 -7.21
N THR A 515 -7.33 46.72 -8.01
CA THR A 515 -8.27 47.86 -8.01
C THR A 515 -9.49 47.65 -8.90
N ALA A 516 -9.44 46.67 -9.83
CA ALA A 516 -10.60 46.20 -10.58
C ALA A 516 -11.65 45.50 -9.68
N LEU A 517 -11.33 45.27 -8.41
CA LEU A 517 -12.23 44.71 -7.38
C LEU A 517 -13.12 45.75 -6.69
N ASN A 518 -13.20 46.99 -7.19
CA ASN A 518 -14.10 48.02 -6.68
C ASN A 518 -15.37 48.07 -7.54
N ASP A 519 -16.46 47.49 -7.03
CA ASP A 519 -17.80 47.72 -7.57
C ASP A 519 -18.09 49.23 -7.53
N LYS A 520 -18.54 49.81 -8.65
CA LYS A 520 -19.07 51.18 -8.67
C LYS A 520 -20.23 51.27 -7.68
N ILE A 521 -20.09 52.16 -6.70
CA ILE A 521 -21.11 52.50 -5.71
C ILE A 521 -22.34 53.04 -6.46
N ILE A 522 -23.46 52.33 -6.36
CA ILE A 522 -24.77 52.89 -6.70
C ILE A 522 -25.29 53.50 -5.40
N GLU A 523 -25.59 54.80 -5.46
CA GLU A 523 -25.99 55.65 -4.34
C GLU A 523 -27.18 55.09 -3.55
N GLU A 524 -27.06 55.16 -2.23
CA GLU A 524 -28.11 54.85 -1.26
C GLU A 524 -29.16 55.97 -1.17
N SER A 525 -30.39 55.58 -0.80
CA SER A 525 -31.42 56.42 -0.19
C SER A 525 -32.41 55.52 0.57
N PRO A 526 -33.06 55.99 1.65
CA PRO A 526 -32.50 56.05 2.98
C PRO A 526 -33.17 55.06 3.95
N VAL A 527 -32.48 54.83 5.07
CA VAL A 527 -32.87 54.03 6.24
C VAL A 527 -34.24 54.44 6.79
N SER A 528 -35.12 53.45 7.02
CA SER A 528 -36.20 53.53 8.01
C SER A 528 -35.82 52.73 9.26
N ALA A 529 -36.15 53.31 10.42
CA ALA A 529 -35.78 52.95 11.79
C ALA A 529 -36.18 51.51 12.23
N PRO A 530 -35.66 51.01 13.37
CA PRO A 530 -35.64 49.59 13.69
C PRO A 530 -37.02 49.11 14.18
N ALA A 531 -37.50 47.99 13.61
CA ALA A 531 -38.64 47.25 14.15
C ALA A 531 -38.13 46.22 15.18
N THR A 532 -38.40 46.54 16.44
CA THR A 532 -38.70 45.68 17.58
C THR A 532 -38.39 44.19 17.45
N VAL A 533 -37.37 43.74 18.20
CA VAL A 533 -37.14 42.34 18.55
C VAL A 533 -38.34 41.85 19.37
N VAL A 534 -39.08 40.88 18.84
CA VAL A 534 -40.00 40.07 19.64
C VAL A 534 -39.16 38.94 20.23
N ASN A 535 -38.97 38.98 21.55
CA ASN A 535 -38.27 37.96 22.32
C ASN A 535 -39.04 36.63 22.22
N GLU A 536 -38.48 35.64 21.51
CA GLU A 536 -38.68 34.24 21.92
C GLU A 536 -37.91 34.04 23.25
N GLU A 537 -38.47 33.27 24.18
CA GLU A 537 -37.77 32.93 25.42
C GLU A 537 -36.40 32.31 25.08
N PRO A 538 -35.32 32.72 25.77
CA PRO A 538 -33.99 32.18 25.51
C PRO A 538 -34.01 30.67 25.76
N LEU A 539 -33.60 29.89 24.75
CA LEU A 539 -33.47 28.44 24.89
C LEU A 539 -32.49 28.12 26.04
N ASP A 540 -32.88 27.20 26.91
CA ASP A 540 -31.97 26.63 27.90
C ASP A 540 -30.98 25.70 27.19
N LEU A 541 -29.73 26.14 27.11
CA LEU A 541 -28.63 25.42 26.45
C LEU A 541 -27.73 24.69 27.45
N SER A 542 -28.10 24.64 28.74
CA SER A 542 -27.25 24.08 29.80
C SER A 542 -26.91 22.60 29.62
N THR A 543 -27.73 21.87 28.85
CA THR A 543 -27.58 20.44 28.57
C THR A 543 -26.98 20.13 27.19
N VAL A 544 -26.81 21.14 26.31
CA VAL A 544 -26.41 20.95 24.91
C VAL A 544 -24.90 21.07 24.75
N SER A 545 -24.28 20.13 24.03
CA SER A 545 -22.82 20.15 23.81
C SER A 545 -22.36 21.40 23.06
N SER A 546 -21.13 21.86 23.33
CA SER A 546 -20.53 23.02 22.64
C SER A 546 -20.40 22.81 21.12
N GLU A 547 -20.24 21.56 20.68
CA GLU A 547 -20.21 21.15 19.27
C GLU A 547 -21.59 21.34 18.60
N ALA A 548 -22.67 20.99 19.31
CA ALA A 548 -24.03 21.18 18.84
C ALA A 548 -24.41 22.67 18.73
N ILE A 549 -23.96 23.51 19.66
CA ILE A 549 -24.21 24.97 19.62
C ILE A 549 -23.45 25.63 18.45
N ASN A 550 -22.20 25.23 18.20
CA ASN A 550 -21.34 25.85 17.19
C ASN A 550 -21.73 25.50 15.75
N ASN A 551 -22.29 24.30 15.51
CA ASN A 551 -22.79 23.91 14.19
C ASN A 551 -24.02 22.98 14.28
N PRO A 552 -25.20 23.53 14.64
CA PRO A 552 -26.40 22.73 14.93
C PRO A 552 -26.85 21.87 13.74
N ILE A 553 -26.68 22.36 12.52
CA ILE A 553 -27.11 21.65 11.31
C ILE A 553 -26.24 20.40 11.10
N ALA A 554 -24.91 20.55 11.12
CA ALA A 554 -24.00 19.42 10.90
C ALA A 554 -24.07 18.42 12.06
N TYR A 555 -24.23 18.91 13.28
CA TYR A 555 -24.39 18.08 14.46
C TYR A 555 -25.66 17.24 14.37
N LEU A 556 -26.83 17.85 14.08
CA LEU A 556 -28.09 17.13 13.91
C LEU A 556 -27.99 16.04 12.83
N HIS A 557 -27.41 16.35 11.67
CA HIS A 557 -27.21 15.35 10.61
C HIS A 557 -26.35 14.16 11.07
N THR A 558 -25.25 14.43 11.78
CA THR A 558 -24.34 13.38 12.25
C THR A 558 -24.99 12.54 13.34
N THR A 559 -25.74 13.17 14.25
CA THR A 559 -26.47 12.50 15.33
C THR A 559 -27.57 11.60 14.79
N LEU A 560 -28.34 12.06 13.80
CA LEU A 560 -29.39 11.25 13.17
C LEU A 560 -28.81 10.05 12.39
N GLN A 561 -27.66 10.22 11.72
CA GLN A 561 -26.95 9.10 11.08
C GLN A 561 -26.49 8.05 12.10
N ARG A 562 -25.97 8.48 13.26
CA ARG A 562 -25.56 7.58 14.34
C ARG A 562 -26.76 6.80 14.91
N LEU A 563 -27.91 7.47 15.05
CA LEU A 563 -29.16 6.87 15.50
C LEU A 563 -29.92 6.10 14.40
N LYS A 564 -29.38 6.02 13.18
CA LYS A 564 -30.00 5.38 12.00
C LYS A 564 -31.38 5.96 11.63
N LEU A 565 -31.62 7.23 11.92
CA LEU A 565 -32.84 7.97 11.52
C LEU A 565 -32.67 8.63 10.14
N LYS A 566 -33.80 8.99 9.49
CA LYS A 566 -33.77 9.72 8.22
C LYS A 566 -33.13 11.10 8.41
N ASN A 567 -32.49 11.62 7.36
CA ASN A 567 -31.97 12.99 7.37
C ASN A 567 -33.11 14.01 7.60
N PRO A 568 -32.85 15.12 8.31
CA PRO A 568 -33.86 16.10 8.63
C PRO A 568 -34.37 16.80 7.37
N VAL A 569 -35.70 16.98 7.29
CA VAL A 569 -36.37 17.69 6.19
C VAL A 569 -36.66 19.11 6.65
N TYR A 570 -36.39 20.08 5.77
CA TYR A 570 -36.60 21.50 6.07
C TYR A 570 -37.59 22.12 5.10
N SER A 571 -38.60 22.79 5.64
CA SER A 571 -39.53 23.62 4.87
C SER A 571 -39.41 25.08 5.29
N TYR A 572 -39.67 26.00 4.36
CA TYR A 572 -39.46 27.44 4.56
C TYR A 572 -40.68 28.22 4.10
N ASN A 573 -41.20 29.08 4.96
CA ASN A 573 -42.25 30.03 4.63
C ASN A 573 -41.80 31.44 5.03
N LYS A 574 -42.11 32.44 4.20
CA LYS A 574 -41.84 33.84 4.54
C LYS A 574 -43.05 34.38 5.32
N ILE A 575 -42.82 34.91 6.52
CA ILE A 575 -43.84 35.55 7.35
C ILE A 575 -43.32 36.94 7.67
N ASP A 576 -44.06 37.96 7.19
CA ASP A 576 -43.63 39.35 7.19
C ASP A 576 -42.21 39.51 6.58
N ASP A 577 -41.27 40.07 7.35
CA ASP A 577 -39.87 40.27 6.95
C ASP A 577 -38.93 39.13 7.40
N GLN A 578 -39.46 38.05 7.96
CA GLN A 578 -38.66 36.92 8.46
C GLN A 578 -38.94 35.61 7.72
N TRP A 579 -37.99 34.68 7.82
CA TRP A 579 -38.11 33.32 7.31
C TRP A 579 -38.43 32.36 8.46
N ARG A 580 -39.63 31.77 8.43
CA ARG A 580 -39.97 30.62 9.25
C ARG A 580 -39.38 29.37 8.62
N CYS A 581 -38.54 28.67 9.37
CA CYS A 581 -38.05 27.35 9.01
C CYS A 581 -38.69 26.32 9.93
N CYS A 582 -39.31 25.30 9.34
CA CYS A 582 -39.75 24.11 10.04
C CYS A 582 -38.75 22.97 9.73
N CYS A 583 -38.30 22.29 10.78
CA CYS A 583 -37.41 21.13 10.72
C CYS A 583 -38.18 19.90 11.21
N GLN A 584 -38.24 18.87 10.37
CA GLN A 584 -38.86 17.60 10.69
C GLN A 584 -37.81 16.50 10.73
N VAL A 585 -37.78 15.73 11.80
CA VAL A 585 -37.04 14.47 11.92
C VAL A 585 -38.06 13.34 11.86
N GLN A 586 -37.83 12.36 10.99
CA GLN A 586 -38.74 11.25 10.76
C GLN A 586 -38.12 9.93 11.17
N TRP A 587 -38.96 9.05 11.74
CA TRP A 587 -38.68 7.64 11.90
C TRP A 587 -39.70 6.85 11.06
N LEU A 588 -39.19 6.04 10.13
CA LEU A 588 -40.01 5.47 9.06
C LEU A 588 -40.82 6.58 8.35
N ASP A 589 -42.15 6.50 8.34
CA ASP A 589 -43.04 7.47 7.69
C ASP A 589 -43.78 8.37 8.70
N GLU A 590 -43.40 8.33 9.98
CA GLU A 590 -43.94 9.20 11.04
C GLU A 590 -42.97 10.33 11.40
N ILE A 591 -43.53 11.50 11.73
CA ILE A 591 -42.75 12.66 12.19
C ILE A 591 -42.50 12.47 13.68
N LEU A 592 -41.24 12.25 14.04
CA LEU A 592 -40.79 12.03 15.41
C LEU A 592 -40.59 13.36 16.15
N ILE A 593 -40.02 14.35 15.46
CA ILE A 593 -39.76 15.69 16.00
C ILE A 593 -40.11 16.71 14.92
N GLU A 594 -40.87 17.74 15.30
CA GLU A 594 -41.17 18.89 14.46
C GLU A 594 -40.89 20.18 15.22
N THR A 595 -39.88 20.92 14.78
CA THR A 595 -39.52 22.19 15.39
C THR A 595 -39.61 23.33 14.40
N GLU A 596 -39.79 24.53 14.93
CA GLU A 596 -39.82 25.73 14.13
C GLU A 596 -39.09 26.91 14.75
N ALA A 597 -38.51 27.72 13.88
CA ALA A 597 -37.85 28.96 14.27
C ALA A 597 -37.94 30.02 13.18
N LEU A 598 -38.00 31.28 13.63
CA LEU A 598 -37.88 32.45 12.78
C LEU A 598 -36.40 32.85 12.65
N GLY A 599 -36.03 33.37 11.48
CA GLY A 599 -34.72 33.99 11.27
C GLY A 599 -34.79 35.10 10.24
N GLN A 600 -33.83 36.03 10.26
CA GLN A 600 -33.75 37.11 9.29
C GLN A 600 -33.45 36.58 7.87
N ASN A 601 -32.86 35.39 7.79
CA ASN A 601 -32.66 34.65 6.55
C ASN A 601 -32.90 33.15 6.75
N LYS A 602 -33.07 32.40 5.65
CA LYS A 602 -33.30 30.94 5.68
C LYS A 602 -32.24 30.17 6.46
N LYS A 603 -30.98 30.62 6.46
CA LYS A 603 -29.89 29.93 7.17
C LYS A 603 -30.05 30.09 8.67
N GLU A 604 -30.36 31.29 9.14
CA GLU A 604 -30.59 31.57 10.56
C GLU A 604 -31.79 30.79 11.09
N GLY A 605 -32.93 30.83 10.38
CA GLY A 605 -34.09 30.02 10.74
C GLY A 605 -33.78 28.51 10.74
N LYS A 606 -33.00 28.02 9.77
CA LYS A 606 -32.55 26.62 9.71
C LYS A 606 -31.67 26.24 10.90
N THR A 607 -30.74 27.10 11.27
CA THR A 607 -29.82 26.88 12.40
C THR A 607 -30.61 26.80 13.71
N GLN A 608 -31.54 27.73 13.94
CA GLN A 608 -32.34 27.77 15.17
C GLN A 608 -33.33 26.59 15.25
N ALA A 609 -34.01 26.24 14.16
CA ALA A 609 -34.89 25.07 14.11
C ALA A 609 -34.10 23.77 14.36
N SER A 610 -32.89 23.65 13.80
CA SER A 610 -32.02 22.48 14.05
C SER A 610 -31.56 22.40 15.50
N LEU A 611 -31.28 23.53 16.15
CA LEU A 611 -30.88 23.57 17.56
C LEU A 611 -32.05 23.17 18.47
N LYS A 612 -33.27 23.66 18.21
CA LYS A 612 -34.49 23.19 18.88
C LYS A 612 -34.69 21.68 18.72
N ALA A 613 -34.48 21.15 17.51
CA ALA A 613 -34.64 19.72 17.25
C ALA A 613 -33.58 18.87 17.96
N ILE A 614 -32.35 19.36 18.13
CA ILE A 614 -31.30 18.67 18.91
C ILE A 614 -31.72 18.56 20.38
N ILE A 615 -32.21 19.65 20.97
CA ILE A 615 -32.65 19.68 22.37
C ILE A 615 -33.80 18.71 22.59
N GLU A 616 -34.78 18.70 21.68
CA GLU A 616 -35.91 17.77 21.76
C GLU A 616 -35.47 16.32 21.59
N LEU A 617 -34.54 16.03 20.67
CA LEU A 617 -33.98 14.69 20.46
C LEU A 617 -33.18 14.21 21.69
N GLU A 618 -32.40 15.07 22.32
CA GLU A 618 -31.67 14.75 23.54
C GLU A 618 -32.63 14.46 24.71
N ASN A 619 -33.74 15.21 24.82
CA ASN A 619 -34.79 14.94 25.81
C ASN A 619 -35.53 13.61 25.53
N TYR A 620 -35.78 13.27 24.27
CA TYR A 620 -36.36 11.97 23.87
C TYR A 620 -35.45 10.79 24.22
N VAL A 621 -34.13 10.94 24.03
CA VAL A 621 -33.13 9.88 24.37
C VAL A 621 -33.02 9.68 25.89
N VAL A 622 -33.11 10.75 26.68
CA VAL A 622 -32.97 10.70 28.15
C VAL A 622 -34.20 10.11 28.85
N ASN A 623 -35.40 10.27 28.26
CA ASN A 623 -36.66 9.79 28.86
C ASN A 623 -37.11 8.37 28.41
N GLU A 624 -36.26 7.62 27.68
CA GLU A 624 -36.53 6.26 27.17
C GLU A 624 -37.83 6.07 26.34
N GLU A 625 -38.38 7.11 25.72
CA GLU A 625 -39.56 7.00 24.84
C GLU A 625 -39.20 6.75 23.36
N PHE A 626 -38.21 5.89 23.08
CA PHE A 626 -38.04 5.37 21.72
C PHE A 626 -39.00 4.19 21.53
N PRO A 627 -39.92 4.22 20.56
CA PRO A 627 -40.67 3.03 20.18
C PRO A 627 -39.69 2.01 19.60
N ILE A 628 -39.24 1.07 20.43
CA ILE A 628 -38.44 -0.07 19.98
C ILE A 628 -39.42 -1.18 19.61
N GLU A 629 -39.80 -1.24 18.33
CA GLU A 629 -40.03 -2.49 17.61
C GLU A 629 -39.34 -2.46 16.24
#